data_AF-A0A1N5TPG8-F1
#
_entry.id   AF-A0A1N5TPG8-F1
#
_cell.length_a   1.000
_cell.length_b   1.000
_cell.length_c   1.000
_cell.angle_alpha   90.00
_cell.angle_beta   90.00
_cell.angle_gamma   90.00
#
_symmetry.space_group_name_H-M   'P 1'
#
loop_
_entity.id
_entity.type
_entity.pdbx_description
1 polymer ?
#
loop_
_entity_poly.entity_id
_entity_poly.type
_entity_poly.pdbx_seq_one_letter_code
_entity_poly.pdbx_strand_id
1 'polypeptide(L)'
;MRATSTIPPTAGSDALGVQAFRVEVLVDGVWQSAGTVGQNSANPARLDLSGAPRGIQQARLVFTQPSPTDNLARVIEMEIYGWR
;
A
#
# COMPACT_ATOMS: atom_id res chain seq x y z
N MET A 1 13.92 23.24 16.83
CA MET A 1 12.59 23.82 16.60
C MET A 1 11.69 22.69 16.10
N ARG A 2 10.66 22.30 16.87
CA ARG A 2 9.81 21.13 16.56
C ARG A 2 8.40 21.64 16.31
N ALA A 3 7.88 21.44 15.10
CA ALA A 3 6.46 21.60 14.81
C ALA A 3 5.83 20.21 14.88
N THR A 4 4.96 20.00 15.87
CA THR A 4 4.13 18.79 15.95
C THR A 4 2.74 19.18 15.46
N SER A 5 2.39 18.74 14.24
CA SER A 5 1.01 18.79 13.75
C SER A 5 0.33 17.47 14.10
N THR A 6 -0.39 17.42 15.22
CA THR A 6 -1.37 16.37 15.47
C THR A 6 -2.62 16.70 14.68
N ILE A 7 -2.70 16.18 13.45
CA ILE A 7 -4.00 15.99 12.80
C ILE A 7 -4.66 14.86 13.59
N PRO A 8 -5.86 15.06 14.18
CA PRO A 8 -6.58 13.96 14.80
C PRO A 8 -6.83 12.89 13.72
N PRO A 9 -6.73 11.59 14.04
CA PRO A 9 -7.18 10.57 13.10
C PRO A 9 -8.63 10.91 12.77
N THR A 10 -8.94 11.16 11.51
CA THR A 10 -10.34 11.30 11.10
C THR A 10 -10.96 9.95 11.40
N ALA A 11 -11.72 9.85 12.49
CA ALA A 11 -12.24 8.58 13.04
C ALA A 11 -13.25 7.86 12.11
N GLY A 12 -13.28 8.20 10.83
CA GLY A 12 -13.98 7.51 9.77
C GLY A 12 -13.12 7.14 8.55
N SER A 13 -11.93 7.73 8.31
CA SER A 13 -11.15 7.42 7.10
C SER A 13 -10.35 6.12 7.21
N ASP A 14 -9.80 5.84 8.39
CA ASP A 14 -8.89 4.72 8.57
C ASP A 14 -9.64 3.38 8.61
N ALA A 15 -10.89 3.38 9.08
CA ALA A 15 -11.78 2.23 9.06
C ALA A 15 -12.29 1.89 7.64
N LEU A 16 -12.34 2.88 6.74
CA LEU A 16 -12.81 2.72 5.36
C LEU A 16 -11.68 2.36 4.37
N GLY A 17 -10.44 2.30 4.85
CA GLY A 17 -9.28 1.88 4.08
C GLY A 17 -9.28 0.38 3.79
N VAL A 18 -8.51 -0.02 2.77
CA VAL A 18 -8.27 -1.43 2.45
C VAL A 18 -7.61 -2.13 3.64
N GLN A 19 -8.14 -3.28 4.05
CA GLN A 19 -7.63 -4.05 5.19
C GLN A 19 -6.35 -4.81 4.88
N ALA A 20 -6.27 -5.42 3.69
CA ALA A 20 -5.09 -6.14 3.26
C ALA A 20 -4.85 -5.99 1.77
N PHE A 21 -3.59 -5.84 1.40
CA PHE A 21 -3.15 -5.70 0.02
C PHE A 21 -1.74 -6.23 -0.16
N ARG A 22 -1.34 -6.43 -1.41
CA ARG A 22 0.04 -6.70 -1.80
C ARG A 22 0.43 -5.92 -3.03
N VAL A 23 1.72 -5.67 -3.16
CA VAL A 23 2.32 -5.12 -4.38
C VAL A 23 2.93 -6.28 -5.14
N GLU A 24 2.61 -6.36 -6.43
CA GLU A 24 3.22 -7.31 -7.34
C GLU A 24 3.98 -6.57 -8.44
N VAL A 25 5.03 -7.21 -8.93
CA VAL A 25 5.91 -6.67 -9.96
C VAL A 25 6.05 -7.70 -11.07
N LEU A 26 6.14 -7.23 -12.32
CA LEU A 26 6.30 -8.13 -13.45
C LEU A 26 7.78 -8.46 -13.65
N VAL A 27 8.11 -9.74 -13.57
CA VAL A 27 9.47 -10.27 -13.76
C VAL A 27 9.39 -11.42 -14.76
N ASP A 28 10.10 -11.29 -15.88
CA ASP A 28 10.12 -12.30 -16.94
C ASP A 28 8.72 -12.75 -17.42
N GLY A 29 7.78 -11.78 -17.48
CA GLY A 29 6.40 -12.03 -17.90
C GLY A 29 5.49 -12.65 -16.83
N VAL A 30 5.99 -12.85 -15.60
CA VAL A 30 5.25 -13.42 -14.48
C VAL A 30 5.08 -12.39 -13.36
N TRP A 31 3.87 -12.26 -12.84
CA TRP A 31 3.59 -11.42 -11.67
C TRP A 31 4.14 -12.10 -10.41
N GLN A 32 5.02 -11.41 -9.71
CA GLN A 32 5.63 -11.88 -8.47
C GLN A 32 5.29 -10.91 -7.32
N SER A 33 5.08 -11.44 -6.12
CA SER A 33 4.85 -10.61 -4.93
C SER A 33 6.13 -9.88 -4.54
N ALA A 34 6.08 -8.55 -4.51
CA ALA A 34 7.16 -7.71 -4.01
C ALA A 34 7.02 -7.41 -2.51
N GLY A 35 5.81 -7.48 -1.97
CA GLY A 35 5.55 -7.34 -0.54
C GLY A 35 4.05 -7.32 -0.23
N THR A 36 3.71 -7.60 1.03
CA THR A 36 2.31 -7.75 1.48
C THR A 36 2.09 -6.97 2.77
N VAL A 37 0.92 -6.32 2.85
CA VAL A 37 0.36 -5.78 4.09
C VAL A 37 -0.88 -6.61 4.44
N GLY A 38 -0.74 -7.47 5.45
CA GLY A 38 -1.81 -8.40 5.86
C GLY A 38 -2.86 -7.78 6.79
N GLN A 39 -2.50 -6.73 7.52
CA GLN A 39 -3.40 -5.92 8.33
C GLN A 39 -2.94 -4.47 8.26
N ASN A 40 -3.65 -3.68 7.47
CA ASN A 40 -3.38 -2.27 7.34
C ASN A 40 -3.95 -1.50 8.52
N SER A 41 -3.09 -0.77 9.22
CA SER A 41 -3.45 0.07 10.38
C SER A 41 -2.94 1.51 10.22
N ALA A 42 -2.48 1.89 9.02
CA ALA A 42 -1.85 3.17 8.76
C ALA A 42 -2.37 3.85 7.49
N ASN A 43 -2.35 5.18 7.50
CA ASN A 43 -2.66 6.02 6.35
C ASN A 43 -1.70 7.24 6.31
N PRO A 44 -0.76 7.32 5.35
CA PRO A 44 -0.52 6.35 4.28
C PRO A 44 0.09 5.04 4.80
N ALA A 45 -0.26 3.91 4.17
CA ALA A 45 0.43 2.65 4.38
C ALA A 45 1.78 2.66 3.65
N ARG A 46 2.86 2.26 4.35
CA ARG A 46 4.20 2.17 3.78
C ARG A 46 4.66 0.71 3.73
N LEU A 47 5.19 0.30 2.58
CA LEU A 47 5.71 -1.04 2.35
C LEU A 47 7.14 -0.91 1.82
N ASP A 48 8.09 -1.58 2.48
CA ASP A 48 9.47 -1.65 1.98
C ASP A 48 9.56 -2.65 0.82
N LEU A 49 10.07 -2.19 -0.31
CA LEU A 49 10.26 -2.96 -1.53
C LEU A 49 11.75 -3.21 -1.83
N SER A 50 12.64 -3.01 -0.85
CA SER A 50 14.08 -3.20 -0.98
C SER A 50 14.50 -4.60 -1.47
N GLY A 51 13.65 -5.61 -1.27
CA GLY A 51 13.84 -6.98 -1.78
C GLY A 51 13.33 -7.25 -3.20
N ALA A 52 12.69 -6.28 -3.86
CA ALA A 52 12.18 -6.46 -5.22
C ALA A 52 13.33 -6.47 -6.25
N PRO A 53 13.18 -7.19 -7.38
CA PRO A 53 14.16 -7.17 -8.46
C PRO A 53 14.42 -5.76 -9.02
N ARG A 54 15.58 -5.56 -9.66
CA ARG A 54 15.90 -4.30 -10.35
C ARG A 54 15.30 -4.30 -11.76
N GLY A 55 15.15 -3.10 -12.33
CA GLY A 55 14.69 -2.94 -13.71
C GLY A 55 13.20 -3.23 -13.92
N ILE A 56 12.40 -3.23 -12.85
CA ILE A 56 10.95 -3.42 -12.91
C ILE A 56 10.32 -2.28 -13.71
N GLN A 57 9.57 -2.62 -14.75
CA GLN A 57 8.85 -1.65 -15.59
C GLN A 57 7.36 -1.59 -15.27
N GLN A 58 6.83 -2.62 -14.60
CA GLN A 58 5.42 -2.73 -14.31
C GLN A 58 5.22 -3.25 -12.89
N ALA A 59 4.37 -2.55 -12.13
CA ALA A 59 3.92 -2.93 -10.82
C ALA A 59 2.39 -2.83 -10.77
N ARG A 60 1.76 -3.60 -9.88
CA ARG A 60 0.34 -3.50 -9.60
C ARG A 60 0.07 -3.61 -8.10
N LEU A 61 -0.95 -2.89 -7.66
CA LEU A 61 -1.52 -3.03 -6.33
C LEU A 61 -2.67 -4.04 -6.39
N VAL A 62 -2.63 -5.05 -5.52
CA VAL A 62 -3.65 -6.10 -5.43
C VAL A 62 -4.32 -6.02 -4.07
N PHE A 63 -5.61 -5.70 -4.06
CA PHE A 63 -6.42 -5.75 -2.84
C PHE A 63 -6.80 -7.20 -2.54
N THR A 64 -6.40 -7.69 -1.38
CA THR A 64 -6.68 -9.06 -0.94
C THR A 64 -7.81 -9.11 0.07
N GLN A 65 -8.04 -8.01 0.79
CA GLN A 65 -9.17 -7.87 1.69
C GLN A 65 -9.63 -6.40 1.71
N PRO A 66 -10.89 -6.09 1.34
CA PRO A 66 -11.44 -4.73 1.39
C PRO A 66 -11.64 -4.27 2.85
N SER A 67 -12.17 -3.06 3.06
CA SER A 67 -12.52 -2.57 4.40
C SER A 67 -13.48 -3.56 5.11
N PRO A 68 -13.26 -3.89 6.40
CA PRO A 68 -14.18 -4.71 7.16
C PRO A 68 -15.46 -3.96 7.55
N THR A 69 -15.50 -2.65 7.38
CA THR A 69 -16.63 -1.79 7.77
C THR A 69 -17.72 -1.78 6.70
N ASP A 70 -17.35 -1.72 5.42
CA ASP A 70 -18.31 -1.61 4.32
C ASP A 70 -18.01 -2.49 3.11
N ASN A 71 -16.98 -3.35 3.20
CA ASN A 71 -16.58 -4.28 2.15
C ASN A 71 -16.18 -3.61 0.82
N LEU A 72 -15.71 -2.35 0.88
CA LEU A 72 -15.19 -1.63 -0.29
C LEU A 72 -13.67 -1.45 -0.21
N ALA A 73 -13.02 -1.45 -1.38
CA ALA A 73 -11.60 -1.14 -1.51
C ALA A 73 -11.45 0.27 -2.10
N ARG A 74 -10.88 1.19 -1.32
CA ARG A 74 -10.67 2.58 -1.73
C ARG A 74 -9.21 2.96 -1.55
N VAL A 75 -8.61 3.48 -2.61
CA VAL A 75 -7.27 4.07 -2.61
C VAL A 75 -7.37 5.36 -3.39
N ILE A 76 -6.92 6.46 -2.77
CA ILE A 76 -6.91 7.78 -3.39
C ILE A 76 -5.64 7.96 -4.21
N GLU A 77 -4.51 7.42 -3.72
CA GLU A 77 -3.20 7.59 -4.32
C GLU A 77 -2.30 6.38 -4.04
N MET A 78 -1.40 6.10 -4.99
CA MET A 78 -0.31 5.14 -4.84
C MET A 78 0.97 5.77 -5.38
N GLU A 79 2.00 5.78 -4.53
CA GLU A 79 3.33 6.27 -4.89
C GLU A 79 4.32 5.11 -4.83
N ILE A 80 5.16 4.97 -5.86
CA ILE A 80 6.25 4.00 -5.90
C ILE A 80 7.55 4.77 -6.07
N TYR A 81 8.45 4.59 -5.10
CA TYR A 81 9.72 5.27 -5.04
C TYR A 81 10.85 4.31 -5.38
N GLY A 82 11.83 4.79 -6.14
CA GLY A 82 13.00 4.02 -6.51
C GLY A 82 14.06 4.88 -7.17
N TRP A 83 15.26 4.32 -7.28
CA TRP A 83 16.38 4.90 -8.01
C TRP A 83 16.60 4.09 -9.29
N ARG A 84 17.08 4.76 -10.34
CA ARG A 84 17.48 4.09 -11.59
C ARG A 84 18.81 3.36 -11.43
#